data_AF-A0A9N7MXS6-F1
#
_entry.id   AF-A0A9N7MXS6-F1
#
_cell.length_a   1.000
_cell.length_b   1.000
_cell.length_c   1.000
_cell.angle_alpha   90.00
_cell.angle_beta   90.00
_cell.angle_gamma   90.00
#
_symmetry.space_group_name_H-M   'P 1'
#
loop_
_entity.id
_entity.type
_entity.pdbx_description
1 polymer ?
#
loop_
_entity_poly.entity_id
_entity_poly.type
_entity_poly.pdbx_seq_one_letter_code
_entity_poly.pdbx_strand_id
1 'polypeptide(L)'
;MDSKEHIEKFKRYEAEFRQYLMSKYFSDKTISGGNIFDVKMNIDGHTITASRLPPYQSYLDPATFHELISKEVGPSAETPSTSISNGKPSNQVS
;
A
#
# COMPACT_ATOMS: atom_id res chain seq x y z
N MET A 1 -32.44 10.27 30.31
CA MET A 1 -31.38 10.14 29.29
C MET A 1 -30.09 10.56 29.96
N ASP A 2 -29.25 9.58 30.26
CA ASP A 2 -28.03 9.78 31.06
C ASP A 2 -26.94 10.39 30.16
N SER A 3 -26.85 11.72 30.12
CA SER A 3 -26.04 12.43 29.12
C SER A 3 -24.56 12.06 29.18
N LYS A 4 -24.07 11.69 30.37
CA LYS A 4 -22.70 11.25 30.58
C LYS A 4 -22.42 9.90 29.91
N GLU A 5 -23.31 8.92 30.06
CA GLU A 5 -23.20 7.61 29.42
C GLU A 5 -23.22 7.76 27.89
N HIS A 6 -24.08 8.64 27.36
CA HIS A 6 -24.13 8.92 25.92
C HIS A 6 -22.82 9.55 25.41
N ILE A 7 -22.22 10.48 26.15
CA ILE A 7 -20.93 11.10 25.78
C ILE A 7 -19.80 10.06 25.79
N GLU A 8 -19.73 9.21 26.81
CA GLU A 8 -18.71 8.16 26.91
C GLU A 8 -18.86 7.12 25.79
N LYS A 9 -20.10 6.70 25.51
CA LYS A 9 -20.42 5.80 24.39
C LYS A 9 -20.02 6.41 23.05
N PHE A 10 -20.34 7.68 22.81
CA PHE A 10 -19.94 8.38 21.59
C PHE A 10 -18.42 8.42 21.41
N LYS A 11 -17.67 8.80 22.46
CA LYS A 11 -16.20 8.82 22.42
C LYS A 11 -15.61 7.45 22.10
N ARG A 12 -16.17 6.39 22.65
CA ARG A 12 -15.75 5.02 22.36
C ARG A 12 -15.97 4.67 20.89
N TYR A 13 -17.17 4.92 20.37
CA TYR A 13 -17.47 4.67 18.95
C TYR A 13 -16.55 5.45 18.02
N GLU A 14 -16.26 6.72 18.33
CA GLU A 14 -15.37 7.54 17.51
C GLU A 14 -13.96 6.93 17.46
N ALA A 15 -13.43 6.50 18.62
CA ALA A 15 -12.11 5.89 18.71
C ALA A 15 -12.05 4.55 17.95
N GLU A 16 -13.04 3.68 18.15
CA GLU A 16 -13.13 2.39 17.47
C GLU A 16 -13.28 2.54 15.95
N PHE A 17 -14.11 3.48 15.51
CA PHE A 17 -14.33 3.73 14.08
C PHE A 17 -13.08 4.31 13.41
N ARG A 18 -12.37 5.22 14.08
CA ARG A 18 -11.09 5.75 13.60
C ARG A 18 -10.06 4.63 13.47
N GLN A 19 -9.94 3.77 14.48
CA GLN A 19 -9.04 2.61 14.44
C GLN A 19 -9.39 1.66 13.30
N TYR A 20 -10.68 1.39 13.07
CA TYR A 20 -11.15 0.57 11.97
C TYR A 20 -10.76 1.15 10.60
N LEU A 21 -11.00 2.44 10.37
CA LEU A 21 -10.64 3.09 9.11
C LEU A 21 -9.13 3.04 8.85
N MET A 22 -8.32 3.32 9.88
CA MET A 22 -6.85 3.23 9.77
C MET A 22 -6.41 1.81 9.43
N SER A 23 -6.94 0.81 10.14
CA SER A 23 -6.59 -0.58 9.90
C SER A 23 -7.05 -1.10 8.52
N LYS A 24 -8.17 -0.59 8.00
CA LYS A 24 -8.77 -1.10 6.75
C LYS A 24 -8.17 -0.46 5.50
N TYR A 25 -7.88 0.83 5.54
CA TYR A 25 -7.47 1.60 4.35
C TYR A 25 -6.03 2.13 4.42
N PHE A 26 -5.43 2.21 5.61
CA PHE A 26 -4.11 2.83 5.84
C PHE A 26 -3.14 1.90 6.57
N SER A 27 -3.35 0.58 6.48
CA SER A 27 -2.51 -0.41 7.15
C SER A 27 -1.34 -0.92 6.31
N ASP A 28 -1.18 -0.37 5.11
CA ASP A 28 -0.25 -0.89 4.08
C ASP A 28 -0.49 -2.37 3.75
N LYS A 29 -1.73 -2.84 3.95
CA LYS A 29 -2.17 -4.20 3.68
C LYS A 29 -3.36 -4.24 2.74
N THR A 30 -3.49 -5.33 2.01
CA THR A 30 -4.68 -5.64 1.24
C THR A 30 -5.85 -5.88 2.18
N ILE A 31 -7.07 -5.90 1.62
CA ILE A 31 -8.32 -6.08 2.38
C ILE A 31 -8.35 -7.46 3.07
N SER A 32 -7.61 -8.43 2.53
CA SER A 32 -7.41 -9.77 3.10
C SER A 32 -6.19 -9.86 4.05
N GLY A 33 -5.53 -8.74 4.36
CA GLY A 33 -4.38 -8.69 5.27
C GLY A 33 -3.02 -9.02 4.64
N GLY A 34 -2.94 -9.17 3.32
CA GLY A 34 -1.69 -9.40 2.57
C GLY A 34 -0.88 -8.11 2.40
N ASN A 35 0.38 -8.21 1.97
CA ASN A 35 1.22 -7.03 1.70
C ASN A 35 0.75 -6.33 0.40
N ILE A 36 0.69 -4.99 0.37
CA ILE A 36 0.38 -4.22 -0.86
C ILE A 36 1.61 -3.91 -1.71
N PHE A 37 2.80 -4.03 -1.12
CA PHE A 37 4.06 -3.71 -1.76
C PHE A 37 4.74 -4.97 -2.30
N ASP A 38 5.21 -4.89 -3.54
CA ASP A 38 6.00 -5.96 -4.15
C ASP A 38 7.48 -5.76 -3.89
N VAL A 39 7.91 -4.49 -3.85
CA VAL A 39 9.31 -4.11 -3.65
C VAL A 39 9.43 -3.32 -2.35
N LYS A 40 10.44 -3.70 -1.57
CA LYS A 40 10.87 -2.97 -0.37
C LYS A 40 12.38 -2.85 -0.41
N MET A 41 12.89 -1.63 -0.39
CA MET A 41 14.32 -1.34 -0.47
C MET A 41 14.72 -0.34 0.61
N ASN A 42 15.87 -0.54 1.23
CA ASN A 42 16.44 0.41 2.19
C ASN A 42 17.56 1.21 1.51
N ILE A 43 17.42 2.53 1.46
CA ILE A 43 18.41 3.46 0.94
C ILE A 43 18.71 4.47 2.05
N ASP A 44 19.97 4.56 2.47
CA ASP A 44 20.43 5.57 3.44
C ASP A 44 19.56 5.62 4.72
N GLY A 45 19.23 4.45 5.28
CA GLY A 45 18.38 4.33 6.47
C GLY A 45 16.88 4.57 6.24
N HIS A 46 16.46 4.92 5.02
CA HIS A 46 15.06 5.12 4.65
C HIS A 46 14.50 3.89 3.93
N THR A 47 13.32 3.44 4.33
CA THR A 47 12.60 2.37 3.63
C THR A 47 11.74 2.96 2.53
N ILE A 48 12.03 2.59 1.28
CA ILE A 48 11.22 2.90 0.11
C ILE A 48 10.45 1.65 -0.31
N THR A 49 9.15 1.80 -0.56
CA THR A 49 8.28 0.72 -1.03
C THR A 49 7.64 1.07 -2.37
N ALA A 50 7.37 0.05 -3.19
CA ALA A 50 6.62 0.20 -4.42
C ALA A 50 5.52 -0.86 -4.50
N SER A 51 4.30 -0.42 -4.82
CA SER A 51 3.17 -1.29 -5.10
C SER A 51 3.23 -1.79 -6.54
N ARG A 52 2.69 -2.99 -6.77
CA ARG A 52 2.56 -3.56 -8.12
C ARG A 52 1.69 -2.74 -9.05
N LEU A 53 0.56 -2.28 -8.50
CA LEU A 53 -0.48 -1.57 -9.22
C LEU A 53 -0.37 -0.07 -8.94
N PRO A 54 -0.68 0.78 -9.94
CA PRO A 54 -0.79 2.22 -9.73
C PRO A 54 -1.80 2.54 -8.61
N PRO A 55 -1.50 3.52 -7.73
CA PRO A 55 -2.33 3.82 -6.56
C PRO A 55 -3.74 4.33 -6.93
N TYR A 56 -3.92 4.87 -8.13
CA TYR A 56 -5.22 5.36 -8.61
C TYR A 56 -6.07 4.29 -9.30
N GLN A 57 -5.53 3.09 -9.53
CA GLN A 57 -6.23 2.04 -10.26
C GLN A 57 -7.47 1.53 -9.50
N SER A 58 -7.44 1.59 -8.16
CA SER A 58 -8.59 1.25 -7.32
C SER A 58 -9.81 2.17 -7.50
N TYR A 59 -9.63 3.40 -8.02
CA TYR A 59 -10.73 4.33 -8.25
C TYR A 59 -11.38 4.18 -9.63
N LEU A 60 -10.62 3.66 -10.61
CA LEU A 60 -11.10 3.45 -11.97
C LEU A 60 -11.92 2.18 -12.09
N ASP A 61 -11.45 1.09 -11.48
CA ASP A 61 -12.14 -0.20 -11.49
C ASP A 61 -11.88 -0.98 -10.17
N PRO A 62 -12.73 -0.77 -9.15
CA PRO A 62 -12.58 -1.43 -7.86
C PRO A 62 -12.68 -2.96 -7.93
N ALA A 63 -13.50 -3.50 -8.84
CA ALA A 63 -13.76 -4.94 -8.92
C ALA A 63 -12.53 -5.68 -9.47
N THR A 64 -11.98 -5.19 -10.58
CA THR A 64 -10.76 -5.76 -11.16
C THR A 64 -9.54 -5.53 -10.26
N PHE A 65 -9.44 -4.38 -9.59
CA PHE A 65 -8.37 -4.14 -8.63
C PHE A 65 -8.37 -5.20 -7.51
N HIS A 66 -9.54 -5.52 -6.94
CA HIS A 66 -9.64 -6.54 -5.89
C HIS A 66 -9.21 -7.93 -6.38
N GLU A 67 -9.58 -8.32 -7.59
CA GLU A 67 -9.19 -9.60 -8.18
C GLU A 67 -7.67 -9.69 -8.41
N LEU A 68 -7.06 -8.60 -8.88
CA LEU A 68 -5.62 -8.54 -9.13
C LEU A 68 -4.79 -8.62 -7.85
N ILE A 69 -5.26 -8.05 -6.73
CA ILE A 69 -4.57 -8.13 -5.44
C ILE A 69 -4.81 -9.45 -4.69
N SER A 70 -5.88 -10.19 -5.02
CA SER A 70 -6.19 -11.47 -4.37
C SER A 70 -5.55 -12.69 -5.03
N LYS A 71 -5.31 -12.65 -6.35
CA LYS A 71 -4.80 -13.79 -7.12
C LYS A 71 -3.30 -14.08 -6.95
N GLU A 72 -2.50 -13.13 -6.49
CA GLU A 72 -1.04 -13.19 -6.61
C GLU A 72 -0.32 -13.14 -5.26
N VAL A 73 -0.70 -14.01 -4.32
CA VAL A 73 0.13 -14.34 -3.15
C VAL A 73 1.18 -15.37 -3.60
N GLY A 74 2.21 -14.92 -4.28
CA GLY A 74 3.42 -15.69 -4.61
C GLY A 74 4.65 -15.11 -3.90
N PRO A 75 5.69 -15.91 -3.61
CA PRO A 75 6.87 -15.42 -2.90
C PRO A 75 7.57 -14.35 -3.75
N SER A 76 7.75 -13.17 -3.15
CA SER A 76 8.51 -12.04 -3.69
C SER A 76 9.90 -12.54 -4.11
N ALA A 77 10.17 -12.50 -5.42
CA ALA A 77 11.50 -12.77 -5.94
C ALA A 77 12.41 -11.59 -5.56
N GLU A 78 13.42 -11.85 -4.73
CA GLU A 78 14.49 -10.90 -4.43
C GLU A 78 15.12 -10.43 -5.75
N THR A 79 14.86 -9.18 -6.12
CA THR A 79 15.46 -8.61 -7.34
C THR A 79 16.92 -8.26 -7.03
N PRO A 80 17.92 -8.80 -7.75
CA PRO A 80 19.31 -8.45 -7.52
C PRO A 80 19.51 -6.97 -7.84
N SER A 81 20.20 -6.26 -6.93
CA SER A 81 20.55 -4.85 -7.08
C SER A 81 21.39 -4.63 -8.34
N THR A 82 20.73 -4.32 -9.45
CA THR A 82 21.43 -3.81 -10.63
C THR A 82 21.63 -2.32 -10.43
N SER A 83 22.86 -1.95 -10.07
CA SER A 83 23.29 -0.55 -10.03
C SER A 83 23.05 0.10 -11.38
N ILE A 84 22.12 1.05 -11.45
CA ILE A 84 21.91 1.89 -12.64
C ILE A 84 23.08 2.87 -12.71
N SER A 85 24.07 2.60 -13.57
CA SER A 85 25.08 3.60 -13.91
C SER A 85 24.49 4.57 -14.94
N ASN A 86 24.30 5.83 -14.55
CA ASN A 86 23.93 6.89 -15.48
C ASN A 86 25.14 7.30 -16.34
N GLY A 87 25.02 7.22 -17.67
CA GLY A 87 26.08 7.68 -18.57
C GLY A 87 25.80 7.62 -20.09
N LYS A 88 25.07 8.62 -20.59
CA LYS A 88 25.14 9.26 -21.93
C LYS A 88 24.47 8.58 -23.17
N PRO A 89 23.57 9.27 -23.89
CA PRO A 89 23.17 8.86 -25.23
C PRO A 89 24.21 9.32 -26.26
N SER A 90 24.81 8.36 -26.99
CA SER A 90 25.57 8.64 -28.20
C SER A 90 24.65 8.46 -29.41
N ASN A 91 24.17 9.56 -29.97
CA ASN A 91 23.64 9.58 -31.33
C ASN A 91 24.78 9.18 -32.28
N GLN A 92 24.60 8.14 -33.10
CA GLN A 92 25.16 8.11 -34.44
C GLN A 92 24.14 7.52 -35.41
N VAL A 93 23.72 8.37 -36.34
CA VAL A 93 23.01 8.07 -37.57
C VAL A 93 24.03 7.50 -38.54
N SER A 94 23.68 6.42 -39.25
CA SER A 94 24.12 6.25 -40.64
C SER A 94 23.09 5.46 -41.43
#